data_AF-A0A0F2JLL6-F1
#
_entry.id   AF-A0A0F2JLL6-F1
#
_cell.length_a   1.000
_cell.length_b   1.000
_cell.length_c   1.000
_cell.angle_alpha   90.00
_cell.angle_beta   90.00
_cell.angle_gamma   90.00
#
_symmetry.space_group_name_H-M   'P 1'
#
loop_
_entity.id
_entity.type
_entity.pdbx_description
1 polymer ?
#
loop_
_entity_poly.entity_id
_entity_poly.type
_entity_poly.pdbx_seq_one_letter_code
_entity_poly.pdbx_strand_id
1 'polypeptide(L)'
;MATEEPSQVNLVSYLVNLYETFIGYGDKPNAEILNTLRLKLECQEVVVACYGYVSSGKSRLLNVLMDEDNLLPVSPLSSSMNSVYIRPGKSLNIDREQFQALCQDPNLEYLELFWATPEGLSFIDTSGIDSIESGNKQAENSLLLLADLVIYVTDYNRISNRVSYGRALNQEAV
;
A
#
# COMPACT_ATOMS: atom_id res chain seq x y z
N MET A 1 42.14 -4.97 -24.12
CA MET A 1 41.58 -4.11 -23.06
C MET A 1 40.18 -4.63 -22.80
N ALA A 2 40.02 -5.41 -21.74
CA ALA A 2 38.70 -5.85 -21.32
C ALA A 2 37.97 -4.62 -20.78
N THR A 3 36.77 -4.36 -21.28
CA THR A 3 35.84 -3.41 -20.69
C THR A 3 35.44 -3.97 -19.33
N GLU A 4 35.96 -3.40 -18.25
CA GLU A 4 35.50 -3.69 -16.90
C GLU A 4 34.00 -3.38 -16.85
N GLU A 5 33.18 -4.39 -16.57
CA GLU A 5 31.78 -4.15 -16.21
C GLU A 5 31.74 -3.23 -14.98
N PRO A 6 30.86 -2.23 -14.94
CA PRO A 6 30.80 -1.30 -13.81
C PRO A 6 30.63 -2.10 -12.53
N SER A 7 31.48 -1.80 -11.55
CA SER A 7 31.47 -2.43 -10.23
C SER A 7 30.03 -2.52 -9.71
N GLN A 8 29.58 -3.75 -9.41
CA GLN A 8 28.26 -3.98 -8.84
C GLN A 8 28.12 -3.13 -7.58
N VAL A 9 27.37 -2.03 -7.67
CA VAL A 9 27.08 -1.18 -6.52
C VAL A 9 26.31 -2.05 -5.53
N ASN A 10 26.87 -2.24 -4.34
CA ASN A 10 26.13 -2.87 -3.26
C ASN A 10 25.00 -1.90 -2.85
N LEU A 11 23.81 -2.16 -3.37
CA LEU A 11 22.64 -1.30 -3.18
C LEU A 11 22.28 -1.14 -1.71
N VAL A 12 22.50 -2.17 -0.89
CA VAL A 12 22.28 -2.12 0.56
C VAL A 12 23.22 -1.10 1.20
N SER A 13 24.53 -1.19 0.91
CA SER A 13 25.50 -0.22 1.42
C SER A 13 25.20 1.22 0.96
N TYR A 14 24.72 1.39 -0.27
CA TYR A 14 24.31 2.69 -0.78
C TYR A 14 23.11 3.27 0.00
N LEU A 15 22.09 2.46 0.27
CA LEU A 15 20.93 2.88 1.06
C LEU A 15 21.29 3.22 2.52
N VAL A 16 22.21 2.46 3.12
CA VAL A 16 22.73 2.77 4.48
C VAL A 16 23.42 4.13 4.51
N ASN A 17 24.30 4.42 3.55
CA ASN A 17 25.00 5.70 3.49
C ASN A 17 24.04 6.87 3.27
N LEU A 18 23.03 6.70 2.40
CA LEU A 18 21.99 7.72 2.21
C LEU A 18 21.17 7.93 3.48
N TYR A 19 20.77 6.85 4.15
CA TYR A 19 20.04 6.92 5.40
C TYR A 19 20.79 7.77 6.44
N GLU A 20 22.06 7.47 6.68
CA GLU A 20 22.90 8.20 7.63
C GLU A 20 23.06 9.68 7.24
N THR A 21 23.20 9.96 5.95
CA THR A 21 23.28 11.33 5.43
C THR A 21 22.00 12.12 5.75
N PHE A 22 20.83 11.55 5.47
CA PHE A 22 19.54 12.20 5.70
C PHE A 22 19.29 12.44 7.20
N ILE A 23 19.63 11.46 8.05
CA ILE A 23 19.60 11.63 9.50
C ILE A 23 20.52 12.78 9.94
N GLY A 24 21.73 12.88 9.37
CA GLY A 24 22.69 13.95 9.65
C GLY A 24 22.18 15.35 9.29
N TYR A 25 21.33 15.48 8.26
CA TYR A 25 20.67 16.73 7.87
C TYR A 25 19.32 16.97 8.57
N GLY A 26 18.85 16.04 9.40
CA GLY A 26 17.57 16.13 10.11
C GLY A 26 16.34 15.76 9.28
N ASP A 27 16.52 15.20 8.08
CA ASP A 27 15.44 14.75 7.20
C ASP A 27 14.99 13.33 7.55
N LYS A 28 14.26 13.23 8.68
CA LYS A 28 13.75 11.96 9.20
C LYS A 28 12.75 11.25 8.26
N PRO A 29 11.77 11.95 7.64
CA PRO A 29 10.76 11.28 6.81
C PRO A 29 11.39 10.51 5.63
N ASN A 30 12.34 11.12 4.94
CA ASN A 30 13.01 10.44 3.82
C ASN A 30 14.01 9.37 4.30
N ALA A 31 14.64 9.57 5.46
CA ALA A 31 15.43 8.51 6.08
C ALA A 31 14.59 7.26 6.38
N GLU A 32 13.36 7.41 6.89
CA GLU A 32 12.46 6.28 7.14
C GLU A 32 12.16 5.50 5.86
N ILE A 33 11.86 6.19 4.75
CA ILE A 33 11.66 5.55 3.43
C ILE A 33 12.89 4.74 3.00
N LEU A 34 14.09 5.29 3.15
CA LEU A 34 15.34 4.60 2.80
C LEU A 34 15.56 3.35 3.66
N ASN A 35 15.24 3.42 4.95
CA ASN A 35 15.33 2.24 5.81
C ASN A 35 14.30 1.17 5.40
N THR A 36 13.08 1.55 5.02
CA THR A 36 12.08 0.62 4.50
C THR A 36 12.53 -0.06 3.21
N LEU A 37 13.12 0.70 2.27
CA LEU A 37 13.69 0.13 1.04
C LEU A 37 14.85 -0.83 1.32
N ARG A 38 15.71 -0.50 2.29
CA ARG A 38 16.81 -1.37 2.74
C ARG A 38 16.27 -2.70 3.27
N LEU A 39 15.28 -2.65 4.16
CA LEU A 39 14.63 -3.84 4.71
C LEU A 39 13.96 -4.69 3.62
N LYS A 40 13.26 -4.05 2.67
CA LYS A 40 12.66 -4.73 1.52
C LYS A 40 13.69 -5.53 0.71
N LEU A 41 14.86 -4.93 0.44
CA LEU A 41 15.95 -5.58 -0.28
C LEU A 41 16.60 -6.73 0.50
N GLU A 42 16.85 -6.53 1.79
CA GLU A 42 17.45 -7.55 2.66
C GLU A 42 16.54 -8.77 2.82
N CYS A 43 15.23 -8.53 2.92
CA CYS A 43 14.23 -9.59 3.04
C CYS A 43 13.82 -10.21 1.69
N GLN A 44 14.35 -9.73 0.55
CA GLN A 44 13.91 -10.11 -0.80
C GLN A 44 12.39 -10.08 -0.95
N GLU A 45 11.79 -9.04 -0.39
CA GLU A 45 10.35 -8.91 -0.23
C GLU A 45 9.70 -8.43 -1.54
N VAL A 46 8.66 -9.15 -1.98
CA VAL A 46 7.78 -8.75 -3.07
C VAL A 46 6.49 -8.18 -2.49
N VAL A 47 6.25 -6.91 -2.76
CA VAL A 47 5.14 -6.15 -2.19
C VAL A 47 3.98 -6.08 -3.18
N VAL A 48 2.83 -6.63 -2.79
CA VAL A 48 1.59 -6.61 -3.57
C VAL A 48 0.62 -5.61 -2.95
N ALA A 49 0.31 -4.54 -3.67
CA ALA A 49 -0.68 -3.55 -3.26
C ALA A 49 -2.02 -3.76 -3.96
N CYS A 50 -3.13 -3.60 -3.25
CA CYS A 50 -4.46 -3.48 -3.85
C CYS A 50 -4.89 -2.01 -3.85
N TYR A 51 -5.31 -1.50 -5.00
CA TYR A 51 -5.77 -0.11 -5.19
C TYR A 51 -7.18 -0.09 -5.81
N GLY A 52 -8.00 0.92 -5.48
CA GLY A 52 -9.32 1.10 -6.08
C GLY A 52 -10.43 1.60 -5.15
N TYR A 53 -11.63 1.71 -5.69
CA TYR A 53 -12.77 2.35 -5.03
C TYR A 53 -13.17 1.69 -3.71
N VAL A 54 -13.81 2.48 -2.83
CA VAL A 54 -14.50 1.96 -1.64
C VAL A 54 -15.44 0.81 -2.03
N SER A 55 -15.37 -0.29 -1.28
CA SER A 55 -16.21 -1.49 -1.45
C SER A 55 -15.98 -2.28 -2.74
N SER A 56 -14.87 -2.10 -3.45
CA SER A 56 -14.53 -2.90 -4.63
C SER A 56 -14.03 -4.32 -4.34
N GLY A 57 -13.72 -4.63 -3.08
CA GLY A 57 -13.25 -5.97 -2.66
C GLY A 57 -11.74 -6.11 -2.46
N LYS A 58 -10.99 -5.00 -2.31
CA LYS A 58 -9.53 -4.98 -2.04
C LYS A 58 -9.12 -5.88 -0.86
N SER A 59 -9.60 -5.59 0.34
CA SER A 59 -9.30 -6.33 1.56
C SER A 59 -9.72 -7.81 1.47
N ARG A 60 -10.83 -8.09 0.75
CA ARG A 60 -11.29 -9.46 0.48
C ARG A 60 -10.29 -10.22 -0.39
N LEU A 61 -9.79 -9.59 -1.45
CA LEU A 61 -8.80 -10.19 -2.33
C LEU A 61 -7.49 -10.45 -1.57
N LEU A 62 -7.02 -9.49 -0.79
CA LEU A 62 -5.80 -9.64 0.01
C LEU A 62 -5.91 -10.78 1.02
N ASN A 63 -7.04 -10.89 1.73
CA ASN A 63 -7.30 -12.03 2.62
C ASN A 63 -7.16 -13.37 1.89
N VAL A 64 -7.71 -13.49 0.67
CA VAL A 64 -7.57 -14.71 -0.15
C VAL A 64 -6.12 -14.96 -0.56
N LEU A 65 -5.38 -13.92 -0.95
CA LEU A 65 -3.97 -14.05 -1.34
C LEU A 65 -3.05 -14.42 -0.17
N MET A 66 -3.42 -14.03 1.06
CA MET A 66 -2.71 -14.39 2.28
C MET A 66 -3.09 -15.77 2.83
N ASP A 67 -4.04 -16.48 2.21
CA ASP A 67 -4.66 -17.71 2.75
C ASP A 67 -5.28 -17.48 4.14
N GLU A 68 -5.91 -16.33 4.31
CA GLU A 68 -6.46 -15.86 5.58
C GLU A 68 -7.97 -15.65 5.54
N ASP A 69 -8.66 -16.23 6.53
CA ASP A 69 -10.09 -16.02 6.73
C ASP A 69 -10.34 -14.73 7.51
N ASN A 70 -10.59 -13.64 6.77
CA ASN A 70 -11.03 -12.35 7.33
C ASN A 70 -9.99 -11.74 8.30
N LEU A 71 -8.71 -11.71 7.93
CA LEU A 71 -7.69 -10.98 8.71
C LEU A 71 -7.94 -9.47 8.58
N LEU A 72 -7.92 -8.96 7.36
CA LEU A 72 -8.32 -7.60 7.05
C LEU A 72 -9.85 -7.46 7.13
N PRO A 73 -10.37 -6.35 7.67
CA PRO A 73 -11.80 -6.15 7.82
C PRO A 73 -12.50 -5.98 6.46
N VAL A 74 -13.50 -6.81 6.21
CA VAL A 74 -14.32 -6.76 4.99
C VAL A 74 -15.74 -6.29 5.33
N SER A 75 -15.94 -4.97 5.54
CA SER A 75 -17.28 -4.41 5.72
C SER A 75 -17.55 -3.23 4.78
N PRO A 76 -18.75 -3.13 4.17
CA PRO A 76 -19.13 -2.03 3.28
C PRO A 76 -19.19 -0.66 3.98
N LEU A 77 -19.33 -0.66 5.31
CA LEU A 77 -19.47 0.53 6.15
C LEU A 77 -18.14 0.92 6.83
N SER A 78 -17.18 0.01 6.87
CA SER A 78 -15.90 0.19 7.56
C SER A 78 -14.76 0.48 6.58
N SER A 79 -15.06 1.03 5.40
CA SER A 79 -14.09 1.13 4.31
C SER A 79 -12.92 2.04 4.69
N SER A 80 -11.93 1.42 5.32
CA SER A 80 -10.50 1.71 5.30
C SER A 80 -10.21 3.22 5.30
N MET A 81 -10.31 3.85 6.47
CA MET A 81 -9.73 5.18 6.67
C MET A 81 -8.20 5.12 6.50
N ASN A 82 -7.62 3.93 6.69
CA ASN A 82 -6.17 3.73 6.85
C ASN A 82 -5.64 2.88 5.71
N SER A 83 -4.37 3.10 5.34
CA SER A 83 -3.61 2.15 4.53
C SER A 83 -2.84 1.20 5.45
N VAL A 84 -2.94 -0.11 5.19
CA VAL A 84 -2.33 -1.16 6.02
C VAL A 84 -1.23 -1.84 5.23
N TYR A 85 -0.01 -1.85 5.76
CA TYR A 85 1.11 -2.61 5.21
C TYR A 85 1.38 -3.83 6.09
N ILE A 86 1.13 -5.02 5.54
CA ILE A 86 1.32 -6.30 6.20
C ILE A 86 2.62 -6.92 5.71
N ARG A 87 3.59 -7.06 6.63
CA ARG A 87 4.90 -7.66 6.36
C ARG A 87 4.98 -9.09 6.93
N PRO A 88 5.79 -9.98 6.33
CA PRO A 88 6.04 -11.31 6.88
C PRO A 88 6.67 -11.18 8.26
N GLY A 89 6.07 -11.83 9.25
CA GLY A 89 6.61 -11.88 10.59
C GLY A 89 5.60 -12.37 11.62
N LYS A 90 6.08 -12.73 12.80
CA LYS A 90 5.19 -13.13 13.89
C LYS A 90 4.63 -11.88 14.57
N SER A 91 3.30 -11.78 14.64
CA SER A 91 2.60 -10.74 15.39
C SER A 91 2.78 -10.97 16.89
N LEU A 92 3.91 -10.55 17.47
CA LEU A 92 4.36 -11.08 18.76
C LEU A 92 3.42 -10.79 19.95
N ASN A 93 2.44 -9.89 19.86
CA ASN A 93 1.50 -9.59 20.94
C ASN A 93 0.11 -9.13 20.49
N ILE A 94 -0.27 -9.31 19.21
CA ILE A 94 -1.60 -8.94 18.72
C ILE A 94 -2.35 -10.18 18.23
N ASP A 95 -3.56 -10.36 18.75
CA ASP A 95 -4.51 -11.32 18.21
C ASP A 95 -5.25 -10.73 17.00
N ARG A 96 -6.09 -11.55 16.35
CA ARG A 96 -6.84 -11.14 15.16
C ARG A 96 -7.83 -10.00 15.45
N GLU A 97 -8.43 -9.99 16.64
CA GLU A 97 -9.41 -8.97 17.01
C GLU A 97 -8.73 -7.61 17.17
N GLN A 98 -7.58 -7.58 17.83
CA GLN A 98 -6.73 -6.39 17.96
C GLN A 98 -6.19 -5.93 16.61
N PHE A 99 -5.75 -6.86 15.75
CA PHE A 99 -5.32 -6.55 14.38
C PHE A 99 -6.44 -5.82 13.61
N GLN A 100 -7.65 -6.37 13.63
CA GLN A 100 -8.81 -5.76 12.95
C GLN A 100 -9.18 -4.40 13.53
N ALA A 101 -9.09 -4.23 14.86
CA ALA A 101 -9.36 -2.96 15.51
C ALA A 101 -8.36 -1.88 15.06
N LEU A 102 -7.07 -2.21 14.97
CA LEU A 102 -6.03 -1.30 14.46
C LEU A 102 -6.27 -0.91 13.00
N CYS A 103 -6.67 -1.86 12.15
CA CYS A 103 -7.02 -1.57 10.76
C CYS A 103 -8.22 -0.62 10.60
N GLN A 104 -9.02 -0.44 11.64
CA GLN A 104 -10.21 0.41 11.65
C GLN A 104 -10.07 1.65 12.54
N ASP A 105 -8.90 1.90 13.12
CA ASP A 105 -8.69 3.06 14.00
C ASP A 105 -8.74 4.37 13.19
N PRO A 106 -9.73 5.25 13.41
CA PRO A 106 -9.89 6.47 12.62
C PRO A 106 -8.78 7.50 12.85
N ASN A 107 -7.91 7.32 13.84
CA ASN A 107 -6.82 8.25 14.14
C ASN A 107 -5.52 7.90 13.40
N LEU A 108 -5.47 6.78 12.68
CA LEU A 108 -4.29 6.32 11.96
C LEU A 108 -4.51 6.47 10.46
N GLU A 109 -3.64 7.17 9.73
CA GLU A 109 -3.71 7.18 8.26
C GLU A 109 -2.99 5.96 7.66
N TYR A 110 -1.99 5.46 8.40
CA TYR A 110 -1.12 4.38 8.03
C TYR A 110 -0.82 3.49 9.23
N LEU A 111 -0.73 2.19 9.00
CA LEU A 111 -0.16 1.25 9.95
C LEU A 111 0.66 0.16 9.25
N GLU A 112 1.76 -0.21 9.90
CA GLU A 112 2.59 -1.35 9.54
C GLU A 112 2.37 -2.47 10.56
N LEU A 113 1.98 -3.65 10.08
CA LEU A 113 1.74 -4.83 10.92
C LEU A 113 2.54 -6.01 10.40
N PHE A 114 2.94 -6.89 11.31
CA PHE A 114 3.59 -8.16 10.98
C PHE A 114 2.57 -9.29 11.13
N TRP A 115 2.46 -10.14 10.11
CA TRP A 115 1.58 -11.31 10.13
C TRP A 115 2.20 -12.48 9.36
N ALA A 116 1.64 -13.67 9.54
CA ALA A 116 1.99 -14.83 8.72
C ALA A 116 1.48 -14.61 7.29
N THR A 117 2.41 -14.39 6.35
CA THR A 117 2.12 -14.25 4.92
C THR A 117 2.82 -15.37 4.13
N PRO A 118 2.41 -15.66 2.88
CA PRO A 118 3.18 -16.50 2.00
C PRO A 118 4.64 -16.02 1.90
N GLU A 119 5.58 -16.97 1.77
CA GLU A 119 7.01 -16.69 1.82
C GLU A 119 7.42 -15.61 0.81
N GLY A 120 8.12 -14.59 1.30
CA GLY A 120 8.61 -13.46 0.49
C GLY A 120 7.54 -12.46 0.06
N LEU A 121 6.26 -12.65 0.42
CA LEU A 121 5.18 -11.73 0.07
C LEU A 121 4.79 -10.82 1.22
N SER A 122 4.58 -9.56 0.87
CA SER A 122 3.92 -8.58 1.73
C SER A 122 2.78 -7.91 0.99
N PHE A 123 1.84 -7.38 1.76
CA PHE A 123 0.59 -6.88 1.21
C PHE A 123 0.29 -5.47 1.68
N ILE A 124 -0.16 -4.62 0.76
CA ILE A 124 -0.65 -3.29 1.08
C ILE A 124 -2.14 -3.24 0.76
N ASP A 125 -2.96 -3.13 1.80
CA ASP A 125 -4.37 -2.78 1.65
C ASP A 125 -4.48 -1.26 1.71
N THR A 126 -4.81 -0.64 0.58
CA THR A 126 -4.95 0.81 0.54
C THR A 126 -6.36 1.22 0.89
N SER A 127 -6.52 2.44 1.42
CA SER A 127 -7.84 3.03 1.64
C SER A 127 -8.72 3.00 0.37
N GLY A 128 -10.04 3.03 0.50
CA GLY A 128 -10.88 3.13 -0.68
C GLY A 128 -10.90 4.55 -1.23
N ILE A 129 -10.84 4.69 -2.56
CA ILE A 129 -11.14 5.97 -3.21
C ILE A 129 -12.65 6.15 -3.21
N ASP A 130 -13.14 7.27 -2.68
CA ASP A 130 -14.55 7.66 -2.72
C ASP A 130 -14.77 9.03 -3.40
N SER A 131 -13.70 9.83 -3.50
CA SER A 131 -13.69 11.21 -3.96
C SER A 131 -12.37 11.53 -4.67
N ILE A 132 -12.33 12.64 -5.43
CA ILE A 132 -11.08 13.11 -6.06
C ILE A 132 -10.02 13.42 -4.99
N GLU A 133 -10.43 14.01 -3.86
CA GLU A 133 -9.52 14.32 -2.76
C GLU A 133 -8.93 13.06 -2.13
N SER A 134 -9.74 12.02 -1.87
CA SER A 134 -9.24 10.73 -1.39
C SER A 134 -8.29 10.06 -2.39
N GLY A 135 -8.57 10.19 -3.70
CA GLY A 135 -7.72 9.67 -4.76
C GLY A 135 -6.37 10.38 -4.84
N ASN A 136 -6.36 11.70 -4.68
CA ASN A 136 -5.12 12.49 -4.64
C ASN A 136 -4.29 12.15 -3.40
N LYS A 137 -4.91 12.11 -2.21
CA LYS A 137 -4.22 11.71 -0.97
C LYS A 137 -3.61 10.31 -1.07
N GLN A 138 -4.31 9.39 -1.73
CA GLN A 138 -3.80 8.05 -1.94
C GLN A 138 -2.67 7.98 -2.97
N ALA A 139 -2.72 8.81 -4.01
CA ALA A 139 -1.62 8.92 -4.97
C ALA A 139 -0.36 9.55 -4.35
N GLU A 140 -0.53 10.40 -3.32
CA GLU A 140 0.55 10.95 -2.51
C GLU A 140 1.09 9.95 -1.46
N ASN A 141 0.39 8.83 -1.24
CA ASN A 141 0.82 7.82 -0.28
C ASN A 141 2.06 7.07 -0.79
N SER A 142 3.18 7.26 -0.09
CA SER A 142 4.47 6.65 -0.40
C SER A 142 4.47 5.12 -0.35
N LEU A 143 3.47 4.49 0.25
CA LEU A 143 3.32 3.03 0.26
C LEU A 143 3.17 2.43 -1.13
N LEU A 144 2.48 3.11 -2.04
CA LEU A 144 2.36 2.61 -3.42
C LEU A 144 3.70 2.61 -4.15
N LEU A 145 4.65 3.45 -3.73
CA LEU A 145 6.02 3.44 -4.27
C LEU A 145 6.82 2.22 -3.81
N LEU A 146 6.39 1.56 -2.73
CA LEU A 146 7.00 0.32 -2.24
C LEU A 146 6.49 -0.91 -2.97
N ALA A 147 5.39 -0.82 -3.73
CA ALA A 147 4.78 -1.96 -4.42
C ALA A 147 5.61 -2.42 -5.62
N ASP A 148 5.79 -3.74 -5.73
CA ASP A 148 6.31 -4.39 -6.95
C ASP A 148 5.17 -4.77 -7.91
N LEU A 149 3.98 -5.01 -7.35
CA LEU A 149 2.76 -5.30 -8.09
C LEU A 149 1.60 -4.47 -7.51
N VAL A 150 0.90 -3.75 -8.37
CA VAL A 150 -0.36 -3.07 -8.02
C VAL A 150 -1.52 -3.79 -8.70
N ILE A 151 -2.46 -4.30 -7.90
CA ILE A 151 -3.72 -4.89 -8.36
C ILE A 151 -4.81 -3.82 -8.23
N TYR A 152 -5.30 -3.35 -9.38
CA TYR A 152 -6.46 -2.46 -9.39
C TYR A 152 -7.76 -3.25 -9.29
N VAL A 153 -8.49 -3.08 -8.19
CA VAL A 153 -9.74 -3.78 -7.91
C VAL A 153 -10.92 -2.85 -8.16
N THR A 154 -11.79 -3.23 -9.09
CA THR A 154 -13.03 -2.52 -9.41
C THR A 154 -14.24 -3.45 -9.35
N ASP A 155 -15.38 -2.93 -8.89
CA ASP A 155 -16.66 -3.59 -9.03
C ASP A 155 -17.23 -3.31 -10.44
N TYR A 156 -17.71 -4.35 -11.11
CA TYR A 156 -18.38 -4.27 -12.42
C TYR A 156 -19.63 -3.37 -12.37
N ASN A 157 -20.34 -3.33 -11.23
CA ASN A 157 -21.59 -2.58 -11.09
C ASN A 157 -21.40 -1.05 -10.99
N ARG A 158 -20.17 -0.55 -10.80
CA ARG A 158 -19.89 0.90 -10.75
C ARG A 158 -19.55 1.51 -12.12
N ILE A 159 -19.54 0.71 -13.19
CA ILE A 159 -19.34 1.20 -14.57
C ILE A 159 -20.57 2.00 -15.08
N SER A 160 -21.73 1.91 -14.41
CA SER A 160 -22.99 2.52 -14.88
C SER A 160 -23.20 4.02 -14.61
N ASN A 161 -22.24 4.74 -14.02
CA ASN A 161 -22.34 6.22 -13.88
C ASN A 161 -21.33 7.03 -14.72
N ARG A 162 -20.59 6.39 -15.64
CA ARG A 162 -19.80 7.12 -16.66
C ARG A 162 -20.63 7.70 -17.81
N VAL A 163 -21.97 7.61 -17.77
CA VAL A 163 -22.88 8.29 -18.73
C VAL A 163 -23.13 9.77 -18.37
N SER A 164 -22.63 10.27 -17.23
CA SER A 164 -22.77 11.69 -16.89
C SER A 164 -21.78 12.63 -17.61
N TYR A 165 -20.77 12.11 -18.33
CA TYR A 165 -19.87 12.95 -19.14
C TYR A 165 -20.50 13.44 -20.45
N GLY A 166 -21.64 12.87 -20.88
CA GLY A 166 -22.32 13.27 -22.12
C GLY A 166 -23.43 14.31 -21.97
N ARG A 167 -23.79 14.73 -20.75
CA ARG A 167 -24.93 15.65 -20.52
C ARG A 167 -24.55 17.10 -20.21
N ALA A 168 -23.26 17.41 -20.04
CA ALA A 168 -22.80 18.78 -19.80
C ALA A 168 -22.51 19.59 -21.08
N LEU A 169 -22.60 19.00 -22.28
CA LEU A 169 -22.33 19.70 -23.55
C LEU A 169 -23.58 19.99 -24.41
N ASN A 170 -24.79 19.71 -23.92
CA ASN A 170 -26.04 19.94 -24.65
C ASN A 170 -27.04 20.88 -23.95
N GLN A 171 -26.59 21.75 -23.05
CA GLN A 171 -27.44 22.80 -22.44
C GLN A 171 -27.05 24.24 -22.82
N GLU A 172 -26.20 24.45 -23.83
CA GLU A 172 -25.93 25.78 -24.42
C GLU A 172 -26.34 25.89 -25.89
N ALA A 173 -27.39 25.17 -26.32
CA ALA A 173 -27.95 25.33 -27.67
C ALA A 173 -29.47 25.10 -27.70
N VAL A 174 -30.23 25.99 -27.03
CA VAL A 174 -31.56 26.46 -27.46
C VAL A 174 -31.72 27.89 -27.00
#